data_AF-D5AKX3-F1
#
_entry.id   AF-D5AKX3-F1
#
_cell.length_a   1.000
_cell.length_b   1.000
_cell.length_c   1.000
_cell.angle_alpha   90.00
_cell.angle_beta   90.00
_cell.angle_gamma   90.00
#
_symmetry.space_group_name_H-M   'P 1'
#
loop_
_entity.id
_entity.type
_entity.pdbx_description
1 polymer ?
#
loop_
_entity_poly.entity_id
_entity_poly.type
_entity_poly.pdbx_seq_one_letter_code
_entity_poly.pdbx_strand_id
1 'polypeptide(L)'
;MSRQEILPPELHLPELRSDAPPALSKLERRMVLAFVERLLSAEGQPAPFFTLLRQTDAALAALIGAEAASAARPGPYGRFPPGPLRAEDLDGPPWRIPPALCARVGERLSVALEFAYLLVMHPGDLRRESLLALSTGGWSPEGIGALAEQIGAVASQTRTLAELHTAARSVSTRHAPGRTRLH
;
A
#
# COMPACT_ATOMS: atom_id res chain seq x y z
N MET A 1 -22.44 55.64 2.15
CA MET A 1 -21.26 55.60 1.28
C MET A 1 -20.70 54.19 1.31
N SER A 2 -21.04 53.42 0.29
CA SER A 2 -20.72 52.00 0.15
C SER A 2 -19.30 51.84 -0.39
N ARG A 3 -18.46 51.07 0.29
CA ARG A 3 -17.22 50.55 -0.30
C ARG A 3 -17.42 49.04 -0.47
N GLN A 4 -18.05 48.66 -1.58
CA GLN A 4 -17.91 47.32 -2.13
C GLN A 4 -16.47 47.24 -2.62
N GLU A 5 -15.60 46.60 -1.85
CA GLU A 5 -14.35 46.07 -2.39
C GLU A 5 -14.71 44.92 -3.32
N ILE A 6 -14.78 45.25 -4.61
CA ILE A 6 -14.81 44.28 -5.70
C ILE A 6 -13.42 43.64 -5.72
N LEU A 7 -13.33 42.44 -5.13
CA LEU A 7 -12.17 41.57 -5.29
C LEU A 7 -11.99 41.26 -6.80
N PRO A 8 -10.77 41.30 -7.35
CA PRO A 8 -10.53 41.05 -8.77
C PRO A 8 -10.98 39.64 -9.18
N PRO A 9 -11.57 39.47 -10.39
CA PRO A 9 -12.05 38.17 -10.88
C PRO A 9 -10.95 37.12 -11.07
N GLU A 10 -9.69 37.53 -11.07
CA GLU A 10 -8.50 36.68 -11.22
C GLU A 10 -8.18 35.80 -9.99
N LEU A 11 -8.90 35.99 -8.87
CA LEU A 11 -8.78 35.17 -7.66
C LEU A 11 -9.98 34.24 -7.43
N HIS A 12 -10.82 34.02 -8.46
CA HIS A 12 -11.62 32.80 -8.50
C HIS A 12 -10.66 31.61 -8.70
N LEU A 13 -10.00 31.21 -7.61
CA LEU A 13 -9.57 29.83 -7.47
C LEU A 13 -10.81 28.99 -7.76
N PRO A 14 -10.79 28.08 -8.75
CA PRO A 14 -11.92 27.20 -8.97
C PRO A 14 -12.19 26.52 -7.62
N GLU A 15 -13.40 26.70 -7.08
CA GLU A 15 -13.91 25.84 -6.04
C GLU A 15 -13.70 24.41 -6.55
N LEU A 16 -12.67 23.74 -6.00
CA LEU A 16 -12.45 22.33 -6.21
C LEU A 16 -13.75 21.67 -5.79
N ARG A 17 -14.51 21.20 -6.78
CA ARG A 17 -15.82 20.57 -6.64
C ARG A 17 -15.81 19.69 -5.39
N SER A 18 -16.45 20.16 -4.32
CA SER A 18 -16.73 19.38 -3.11
C SER A 18 -17.93 18.45 -3.35
N ASP A 19 -17.93 17.81 -4.52
CA ASP A 19 -18.87 16.76 -4.94
C ASP A 19 -18.11 15.44 -5.17
N ALA A 20 -16.82 15.40 -4.83
CA ALA A 20 -16.03 14.19 -4.86
C ALA A 20 -16.54 13.21 -3.78
N PRO A 21 -16.75 11.93 -4.11
CA PRO A 21 -17.08 10.92 -3.12
C PRO A 21 -16.01 10.91 -2.01
N PRO A 22 -16.36 10.51 -0.76
CA PRO A 22 -15.43 10.55 0.36
C PRO A 22 -14.09 9.90 -0.02
N ALA A 23 -12.99 10.56 0.35
CA ALA A 23 -11.62 10.24 -0.05
C ALA A 23 -11.31 8.74 -0.12
N LEU A 24 -11.85 7.95 0.84
CA LEU A 24 -11.79 6.50 0.84
C LEU A 24 -12.92 5.90 1.71
N SER A 25 -13.71 4.96 1.18
CA SER A 25 -14.66 4.22 2.02
C SER A 25 -13.95 3.32 3.03
N LYS A 26 -14.63 2.96 4.11
CA LYS A 26 -14.08 2.06 5.13
C LYS A 26 -13.68 0.70 4.56
N LEU A 27 -14.44 0.19 3.59
CA LEU A 27 -14.17 -1.09 2.95
C LEU A 27 -12.98 -1.00 2.00
N GLU A 28 -12.94 0.01 1.12
CA GLU A 28 -11.79 0.26 0.23
C GLU A 28 -10.48 0.37 1.02
N ARG A 29 -10.52 1.08 2.15
CA ARG A 29 -9.35 1.26 3.01
C ARG A 29 -8.86 -0.06 3.55
N ARG A 30 -9.78 -0.88 4.07
CA ARG A 30 -9.43 -2.20 4.59
C ARG A 30 -8.86 -3.10 3.50
N MET A 31 -9.42 -3.05 2.28
CA MET A 31 -8.94 -3.86 1.16
C MET A 31 -7.51 -3.51 0.78
N VAL A 32 -7.22 -2.21 0.57
CA VAL A 32 -5.87 -1.79 0.19
C VAL A 32 -4.86 -2.04 1.31
N LEU A 33 -5.19 -1.68 2.55
CA LEU A 33 -4.25 -1.83 3.66
C LEU A 33 -4.04 -3.31 4.04
N ALA A 34 -5.06 -4.16 3.91
CA ALA A 34 -4.91 -5.60 4.08
C ALA A 34 -4.00 -6.21 3.00
N PHE A 35 -4.11 -5.75 1.75
CA PHE A 35 -3.20 -6.15 0.69
C PHE A 35 -1.75 -5.79 1.04
N VAL A 36 -1.49 -4.55 1.47
CA VAL A 36 -0.15 -4.09 1.88
C VAL A 36 0.41 -4.90 3.05
N GLU A 37 -0.38 -5.13 4.10
CA GLU A 37 0.05 -5.95 5.25
C GLU A 37 0.45 -7.36 4.81
N ARG A 38 -0.39 -8.02 4.00
CA ARG A 38 -0.13 -9.39 3.54
C ARG A 38 0.98 -9.48 2.51
N LEU A 39 1.24 -8.40 1.75
CA LEU A 39 2.34 -8.31 0.82
C LEU A 39 3.69 -8.26 1.54
N LEU A 40 3.75 -7.55 2.67
CA LEU A 40 4.98 -7.30 3.42
C LEU A 40 5.21 -8.27 4.59
N SER A 41 4.17 -9.00 5.03
CA SER A 41 4.23 -9.86 6.21
C SER A 41 4.25 -11.34 5.85
N ALA A 42 5.10 -12.09 6.54
CA ALA A 42 5.03 -13.55 6.56
C ALA A 42 3.75 -14.05 7.26
N GLU A 43 3.45 -15.34 7.10
CA GLU A 43 2.40 -16.00 7.88
C GLU A 43 2.68 -15.90 9.39
N GLY A 44 1.62 -15.69 10.18
CA GLY A 44 1.69 -15.57 11.64
C GLY A 44 2.04 -14.18 12.19
N GLN A 45 2.43 -13.21 11.35
CA GLN A 45 2.63 -11.83 11.78
C GLN A 45 1.29 -11.07 11.94
N PRO A 46 1.22 -10.06 12.82
CA PRO A 46 0.02 -9.23 12.98
C PRO A 46 -0.38 -8.54 11.67
N ALA A 47 -1.64 -8.71 11.27
CA ALA A 47 -2.25 -8.04 10.12
C ALA A 47 -3.65 -7.54 10.49
N PRO A 48 -3.75 -6.42 11.25
CA PRO A 48 -5.02 -5.90 11.75
C PRO A 48 -5.98 -5.50 10.63
N PHE A 49 -5.54 -4.87 9.54
CA PHE A 49 -6.44 -4.53 8.42
C PHE A 49 -6.95 -5.78 7.71
N PHE A 50 -6.11 -6.79 7.52
CA PHE A 50 -6.54 -8.09 7.02
C PHE A 50 -7.57 -8.75 7.94
N THR A 51 -7.36 -8.69 9.25
CA THR A 51 -8.31 -9.21 10.24
C THR A 51 -9.66 -8.49 10.17
N LEU A 52 -9.65 -7.16 10.07
CA LEU A 52 -10.85 -6.34 9.94
C LEU A 52 -11.59 -6.59 8.61
N LEU A 53 -10.84 -6.80 7.52
CA LEU A 53 -11.43 -7.17 6.24
C LEU A 53 -12.11 -8.54 6.34
N ARG A 54 -11.43 -9.54 6.91
CA ARG A 54 -11.99 -10.89 7.10
C ARG A 54 -13.26 -10.91 7.94
N GLN A 55 -13.35 -10.05 8.96
CA GLN A 55 -14.58 -9.88 9.76
C GLN A 55 -15.73 -9.25 8.97
N THR A 56 -15.43 -8.52 7.90
CA THR A 56 -16.44 -7.84 7.07
C THR A 56 -16.86 -8.69 5.87
N ASP A 57 -15.89 -9.30 5.19
CA ASP A 57 -16.07 -10.20 4.06
C ASP A 57 -14.91 -11.20 4.02
N ALA A 58 -15.15 -12.41 4.52
CA ALA A 58 -14.13 -13.46 4.63
C ALA A 58 -13.67 -13.97 3.26
N ALA A 59 -14.57 -14.04 2.26
CA ALA A 59 -14.25 -14.50 0.92
C ALA A 59 -13.35 -13.49 0.21
N LEU A 60 -13.66 -12.20 0.35
CA LEU A 60 -12.86 -11.13 -0.22
C LEU A 60 -11.48 -11.02 0.46
N ALA A 61 -11.42 -11.19 1.79
CA ALA A 61 -10.15 -11.26 2.50
C ALA A 61 -9.29 -12.43 2.00
N ALA A 62 -9.88 -13.61 1.79
CA ALA A 62 -9.15 -14.76 1.26
C ALA A 62 -8.56 -14.48 -0.13
N LEU A 63 -9.34 -13.87 -1.03
CA LEU A 63 -8.86 -13.48 -2.36
C LEU A 63 -7.71 -12.46 -2.27
N ILE A 64 -7.89 -11.36 -1.53
CA ILE A 64 -6.85 -10.33 -1.38
C ILE A 64 -5.57 -10.91 -0.75
N GLY A 65 -5.72 -11.77 0.27
CA GLY A 65 -4.60 -12.41 0.94
C GLY A 65 -3.82 -13.36 0.04
N ALA A 66 -4.52 -14.13 -0.80
CA ALA A 66 -3.90 -15.03 -1.76
C ALA A 66 -3.13 -14.25 -2.84
N GLU A 67 -3.72 -13.18 -3.38
CA GLU A 67 -3.05 -12.35 -4.38
C GLU A 67 -1.84 -11.61 -3.81
N ALA A 68 -1.96 -11.06 -2.59
CA ALA A 68 -0.84 -10.43 -1.89
C ALA A 68 0.32 -11.41 -1.66
N ALA A 69 0.01 -12.65 -1.23
CA ALA A 69 1.01 -13.69 -1.02
C ALA A 69 1.68 -14.12 -2.34
N SER A 70 0.91 -14.24 -3.42
CA SER A 70 1.43 -14.55 -4.76
C SER A 70 2.35 -13.44 -5.29
N ALA A 71 2.01 -12.19 -5.00
CA ALA A 71 2.74 -10.99 -5.39
C ALA A 71 3.96 -10.67 -4.49
N ALA A 72 4.03 -11.27 -3.30
CA ALA A 72 5.11 -11.03 -2.34
C ALA A 72 6.47 -11.46 -2.89
N ARG A 73 7.45 -10.58 -2.80
CA ARG A 73 8.82 -10.80 -3.25
C ARG A 73 9.82 -10.03 -2.38
N PRO A 74 11.11 -10.39 -2.37
CA PRO A 74 12.15 -9.61 -1.69
C PRO A 74 12.36 -8.26 -2.41
N GLY A 75 11.99 -7.15 -1.78
CA GLY A 75 12.11 -5.78 -2.31
C GLY A 75 11.96 -4.75 -1.18
N PRO A 76 12.32 -3.47 -1.38
CA PRO A 76 11.85 -2.67 -2.51
C PRO A 76 12.75 -2.73 -3.76
N TYR A 77 12.09 -2.66 -4.91
CA TYR A 77 12.60 -2.58 -6.28
C TYR A 77 12.62 -1.12 -6.78
N GLY A 78 13.28 -0.90 -7.91
CA GLY A 78 13.29 0.37 -8.62
C GLY A 78 14.69 0.92 -8.82
N ARG A 79 14.80 1.89 -9.75
CA ARG A 79 16.07 2.51 -10.12
C ARG A 79 16.35 3.76 -9.31
N PHE A 80 17.45 3.76 -8.56
CA PHE A 80 17.91 4.93 -7.83
C PHE A 80 18.64 5.93 -8.78
N PRO A 81 18.71 7.23 -8.43
CA PRO A 81 19.55 8.19 -9.15
C PRO A 81 21.03 7.74 -9.19
N PRO A 82 21.86 8.22 -10.13
CA PRO A 82 23.28 7.86 -10.21
C PRO A 82 23.97 8.10 -8.87
N GLY A 83 24.56 7.06 -8.28
CA GLY A 83 25.10 7.09 -6.93
C GLY A 83 25.30 5.68 -6.36
N PRO A 84 25.80 5.57 -5.12
CA PRO A 84 26.12 4.27 -4.50
C PRO A 84 24.89 3.35 -4.37
N LEU A 85 23.69 3.92 -4.25
CA LEU A 85 22.43 3.17 -4.17
C LEU A 85 22.02 2.49 -5.50
N ARG A 86 22.63 2.84 -6.64
CA ARG A 86 22.36 2.15 -7.92
C ARG A 86 22.76 0.68 -7.94
N ALA A 87 23.71 0.28 -7.08
CA ALA A 87 24.07 -1.13 -6.94
C ALA A 87 22.94 -1.97 -6.30
N GLU A 88 21.96 -1.30 -5.68
CA GLU A 88 20.78 -1.88 -5.05
C GLU A 88 19.56 -1.85 -5.98
N ASP A 89 19.71 -1.38 -7.23
CA ASP A 89 18.66 -1.43 -8.26
C ASP A 89 18.27 -2.90 -8.49
N LEU A 90 17.03 -3.24 -8.12
CA LEU A 90 16.44 -4.53 -8.42
C LEU A 90 15.29 -4.28 -9.40
N ASP A 91 15.38 -4.85 -10.60
CA ASP A 91 14.26 -4.91 -11.55
C ASP A 91 13.32 -6.06 -11.09
N GLY A 92 12.19 -5.71 -10.49
CA GLY A 92 11.12 -6.65 -10.17
C GLY A 92 10.03 -6.64 -11.25
N PRO A 93 9.31 -7.76 -11.49
CA PRO A 93 8.16 -7.71 -12.37
C PRO A 93 7.08 -6.77 -11.80
N PRO A 94 6.40 -5.95 -12.64
CA PRO A 94 5.25 -5.21 -12.19
C PRO A 94 4.13 -6.17 -11.80
N TRP A 95 3.34 -5.81 -10.78
CA TRP A 95 2.11 -6.53 -10.47
C TRP A 95 0.92 -5.86 -11.16
N ARG A 96 0.03 -6.71 -11.67
CA ARG A 96 -1.26 -6.31 -12.23
C ARG A 96 -2.33 -7.10 -11.54
N ILE A 97 -3.46 -6.45 -11.30
CA ILE A 97 -4.58 -7.11 -10.65
C ILE A 97 -5.15 -8.21 -11.56
N PRO A 98 -5.36 -9.44 -11.06
CA PRO A 98 -5.95 -10.50 -11.88
C PRO A 98 -7.38 -10.17 -12.31
N PRO A 99 -7.83 -10.61 -13.50
CA PRO A 99 -9.18 -10.33 -13.99
C PRO A 99 -10.29 -10.76 -13.03
N ALA A 100 -10.11 -11.89 -12.33
CA ALA A 100 -11.09 -12.39 -11.36
C ALA A 100 -11.24 -11.46 -10.14
N LEU A 101 -10.13 -10.91 -9.64
CA LEU A 101 -10.18 -9.95 -8.53
C LEU A 101 -10.75 -8.62 -9.03
N CYS A 102 -10.32 -8.14 -10.19
CA CYS A 102 -10.85 -6.94 -10.84
C CYS A 102 -12.38 -6.99 -10.99
N ALA A 103 -12.91 -8.11 -11.48
CA ALA A 103 -14.36 -8.32 -11.61
C ALA A 103 -15.11 -8.28 -10.27
N ARG A 104 -14.44 -8.64 -9.16
CA ARG A 104 -15.03 -8.64 -7.81
C ARG A 104 -14.99 -7.28 -7.14
N VAL A 105 -13.95 -6.48 -7.38
CA VAL A 105 -13.71 -5.21 -6.67
C VAL A 105 -13.99 -3.95 -7.50
N GLY A 106 -14.10 -4.10 -8.82
CA GLY A 106 -14.29 -3.00 -9.76
C GLY A 106 -12.99 -2.24 -10.07
N GLU A 107 -13.07 -1.42 -11.12
CA GLU A 107 -11.91 -0.72 -11.71
C GLU A 107 -11.25 0.27 -10.73
N ARG A 108 -12.06 1.04 -9.98
CA ARG A 108 -11.57 2.01 -9.00
C ARG A 108 -10.64 1.38 -7.97
N LEU A 109 -11.02 0.25 -7.38
CA LEU A 109 -10.16 -0.42 -6.40
C LEU A 109 -9.00 -1.14 -7.08
N SER A 110 -9.22 -1.66 -8.29
CA SER A 110 -8.19 -2.33 -9.07
C SER A 110 -6.95 -1.45 -9.26
N VAL A 111 -7.16 -0.20 -9.69
CA VAL A 111 -6.05 0.75 -9.85
C VAL A 111 -5.40 1.15 -8.52
N ALA A 112 -6.15 1.18 -7.42
CA ALA A 112 -5.61 1.47 -6.09
C ALA A 112 -4.73 0.34 -5.55
N LEU A 113 -5.09 -0.93 -5.82
CA LEU A 113 -4.27 -2.08 -5.44
C LEU A 113 -2.96 -2.11 -6.24
N GLU A 114 -3.01 -1.82 -7.54
CA GLU A 114 -1.81 -1.71 -8.37
C GLU A 114 -0.91 -0.55 -7.92
N PHE A 115 -1.50 0.60 -7.60
CA PHE A 115 -0.77 1.73 -7.03
C PHE A 115 -0.13 1.37 -5.67
N ALA A 116 -0.84 0.65 -4.80
CA ALA A 116 -0.29 0.19 -3.52
C ALA A 116 0.91 -0.74 -3.70
N TYR A 117 0.84 -1.67 -4.66
CA TYR A 117 1.98 -2.51 -5.00
C TYR A 117 3.16 -1.66 -5.51
N LEU A 118 2.91 -0.73 -6.44
CA LEU A 118 3.95 0.15 -6.98
C LEU A 118 4.60 0.99 -5.89
N LEU A 119 3.82 1.62 -5.02
CA LEU A 119 4.31 2.48 -3.94
C LEU A 119 5.18 1.72 -2.94
N VAL A 120 4.82 0.47 -2.64
CA VAL A 120 5.51 -0.33 -1.61
C VAL A 120 6.69 -1.11 -2.18
N MET A 121 6.51 -1.68 -3.36
CA MET A 121 7.47 -2.60 -3.97
C MET A 121 8.33 -1.92 -5.02
N HIS A 122 7.90 -0.84 -5.66
CA HIS A 122 8.64 -0.16 -6.74
C HIS A 122 8.64 1.36 -6.56
N PRO A 123 9.03 1.91 -5.38
CA PRO A 123 8.94 3.34 -5.13
C PRO A 123 9.73 4.19 -6.13
N GLY A 124 10.83 3.66 -6.70
CA GLY A 124 11.61 4.34 -7.75
C GLY A 124 10.89 4.46 -9.10
N ASP A 125 9.86 3.65 -9.34
CA ASP A 125 9.07 3.64 -10.58
C ASP A 125 7.74 4.38 -10.45
N LEU A 126 7.51 5.11 -9.35
CA LEU A 126 6.40 6.05 -9.26
C LEU A 126 6.57 7.16 -10.29
N ARG A 127 5.60 7.29 -11.20
CA ARG A 127 5.57 8.31 -12.25
C ARG A 127 4.22 9.01 -12.28
N ARG A 128 4.12 10.08 -13.08
CA ARG A 128 2.87 10.84 -13.27
C ARG A 128 1.76 9.95 -13.82
N GLU A 129 2.09 8.99 -14.68
CA GLU A 129 1.17 8.04 -15.29
C GLU A 129 0.43 7.20 -14.23
N SER A 130 1.08 6.88 -13.11
CA SER A 130 0.48 6.13 -12.00
C SER A 130 -0.61 6.96 -11.28
N LEU A 131 -0.38 8.27 -11.14
CA LEU A 131 -1.36 9.19 -10.56
C LEU A 131 -2.52 9.44 -11.53
N LEU A 132 -2.24 9.55 -12.83
CA LEU A 132 -3.26 9.67 -13.87
C LEU A 132 -4.18 8.44 -13.90
N ALA A 133 -3.63 7.23 -13.75
CA ALA A 133 -4.43 6.01 -13.68
C ALA A 133 -5.43 6.04 -12.51
N LEU A 134 -5.01 6.51 -11.33
CA LEU A 134 -5.91 6.70 -10.20
C LEU A 134 -7.01 7.73 -10.53
N SER A 135 -6.64 8.88 -11.10
CA SER A 135 -7.63 9.90 -11.49
C SER A 135 -8.64 9.37 -12.52
N THR A 136 -8.19 8.62 -13.53
CA THR A 136 -9.07 7.98 -14.52
C THR A 136 -9.97 6.92 -13.89
N GLY A 137 -9.48 6.19 -12.88
CA GLY A 137 -10.28 5.28 -12.05
C GLY A 137 -11.23 5.98 -11.06
N GLY A 138 -11.34 7.32 -11.14
CA GLY A 138 -12.30 8.13 -10.38
C GLY A 138 -11.79 8.63 -9.02
N TRP A 139 -10.51 8.47 -8.69
CA TRP A 139 -9.93 8.98 -7.44
C TRP A 139 -9.78 10.51 -7.48
N SER A 140 -10.23 11.18 -6.41
CA SER A 140 -9.97 12.62 -6.25
C SER A 140 -8.51 12.88 -5.84
N PRO A 141 -7.95 14.07 -6.11
CA PRO A 141 -6.60 14.42 -5.67
C PRO A 141 -6.38 14.22 -4.17
N GLU A 142 -7.37 14.59 -3.34
CA GLU A 142 -7.33 14.42 -1.89
C GLU A 142 -7.37 12.94 -1.50
N GLY A 143 -8.17 12.13 -2.21
CA GLY A 143 -8.23 10.68 -2.04
C GLY A 143 -6.92 9.99 -2.37
N ILE A 144 -6.24 10.43 -3.44
CA ILE A 144 -4.91 9.93 -3.83
C ILE A 144 -3.88 10.24 -2.73
N GLY A 145 -3.87 11.47 -2.21
CA GLY A 145 -2.98 11.87 -1.11
C GLY A 145 -3.21 11.04 0.16
N ALA A 146 -4.46 10.93 0.60
CA ALA A 146 -4.83 10.13 1.77
C ALA A 146 -4.49 8.64 1.61
N LEU A 147 -4.70 8.08 0.41
CA LEU A 147 -4.35 6.71 0.08
C LEU A 147 -2.83 6.48 0.21
N ALA A 148 -2.02 7.35 -0.40
CA ALA A 148 -0.57 7.25 -0.37
C ALA A 148 -0.01 7.36 1.06
N GLU A 149 -0.53 8.30 1.85
CA GLU A 149 -0.14 8.47 3.26
C GLU A 149 -0.44 7.21 4.07
N GLN A 150 -1.65 6.65 3.96
CA GLN A 150 -2.05 5.45 4.70
C GLN A 150 -1.24 4.23 4.29
N ILE A 151 -0.97 4.05 2.99
CA ILE A 151 -0.13 2.97 2.49
C ILE A 151 1.29 3.11 3.06
N GLY A 152 1.89 4.31 3.01
CA GLY A 152 3.23 4.56 3.52
C GLY A 152 3.35 4.31 5.03
N ALA A 153 2.37 4.75 5.81
CA ALA A 153 2.31 4.51 7.25
C ALA A 153 2.22 3.00 7.58
N VAL A 154 1.30 2.27 6.94
CA VAL A 154 1.11 0.83 7.17
C VAL A 154 2.32 0.03 6.69
N ALA A 155 2.90 0.37 5.54
CA ALA A 155 4.10 -0.30 5.04
C ALA A 155 5.27 -0.15 6.02
N SER A 156 5.47 1.05 6.56
CA SER A 156 6.52 1.32 7.55
C SER A 156 6.28 0.53 8.84
N GLN A 157 5.06 0.56 9.37
CA GLN A 157 4.68 -0.20 10.57
C GLN A 157 4.89 -1.70 10.38
N THR A 158 4.51 -2.24 9.22
CA THR A 158 4.62 -3.66 8.89
C THR A 158 6.07 -4.11 8.81
N ARG A 159 6.94 -3.33 8.16
CA ARG A 159 8.39 -3.63 8.09
C ARG A 159 9.04 -3.62 9.47
N THR A 160 8.74 -2.62 10.31
CA THR A 160 9.24 -2.57 11.70
C THR A 160 8.81 -3.80 12.49
N LEU A 161 7.55 -4.24 12.38
CA LEU A 161 7.07 -5.46 13.04
C LEU A 161 7.80 -6.71 12.52
N ALA A 162 8.07 -6.80 11.22
CA ALA A 162 8.78 -7.92 10.62
C ALA A 162 10.25 -8.00 11.08
N GLU A 163 10.93 -6.85 11.20
CA GLU A 163 12.28 -6.76 11.74
C GLU A 163 12.33 -7.22 13.21
N LEU A 164 11.42 -6.72 14.05
CA LEU A 164 11.31 -7.11 15.46
C LEU A 164 11.03 -8.61 15.61
N HIS A 165 10.13 -9.17 14.80
CA HIS A 165 9.80 -10.58 14.83
C HIS A 165 10.99 -11.47 14.41
N THR A 166 11.74 -11.02 13.39
CA THR A 166 12.97 -11.70 12.94
C THR A 166 14.06 -11.64 14.01
N ALA A 167 14.25 -10.49 14.65
CA ALA A 167 15.19 -10.32 15.75
C ALA A 167 14.84 -11.23 16.94
N ALA A 168 13.58 -11.27 17.36
CA ALA A 168 13.12 -12.14 18.45
C ALA A 168 13.39 -13.63 18.15
N ARG A 169 13.14 -14.08 16.92
CA ARG A 169 13.41 -15.46 16.51
C ARG A 169 14.92 -15.79 16.57
N SER A 170 15.78 -14.85 16.18
CA SER A 170 17.24 -15.02 16.22
C SER A 170 17.82 -15.12 17.65
N VAL A 171 17.15 -14.50 18.63
CA VAL A 171 17.53 -14.59 20.05
C VAL A 171 17.11 -15.95 20.61
N SER A 172 15.90 -16.41 20.30
CA SER A 172 15.41 -17.73 20.70
C SER A 172 16.25 -18.88 20.14
N THR A 173 16.75 -18.77 18.90
CA THR A 173 17.62 -19.80 18.31
C THR A 173 19.02 -19.83 18.93
N ARG A 174 19.55 -18.69 19.39
CA ARG A 174 20.85 -18.62 20.09
C ARG A 174 20.81 -19.16 21.51
N HIS A 175 19.62 -19.23 22.12
CA HIS A 175 19.44 -19.67 23.50
C HIS A 175 19.08 -21.17 23.62
N ALA A 176 19.20 -21.97 22.56
CA ALA A 176 19.05 -23.43 22.66
C ALA A 176 20.31 -24.04 23.31
N PRO A 177 20.25 -24.55 24.54
CA PRO A 177 21.43 -25.08 25.22
C PRO A 177 21.86 -26.40 24.57
N GLY A 178 23.17 -26.53 24.34
CA GLY A 178 23.79 -27.75 23.85
C GLY A 178 23.38 -28.94 24.72
N ARG A 179 22.83 -29.98 24.09
CA ARG A 179 22.59 -31.27 24.73
C ARG A 179 23.95 -31.87 25.07
N THR A 180 24.41 -31.68 26.30
CA THR A 180 25.59 -32.35 26.84
C THR A 180 25.33 -33.86 26.79
N ARG A 181 26.00 -34.58 25.87
CA ARG A 181 26.15 -36.03 25.98
C ARG A 181 27.14 -36.27 27.10
N LEU A 182 26.68 -36.84 28.21
CA LEU A 182 27.55 -37.45 29.20
C LEU A 182 27.74 -38.91 28.79
N HIS A 183 29.00 -39.29 28.57
CA HIS A 183 29.49 -40.67 28.59
C HIS A 183 30.15 -40.92 29.95
#